data_AF-A0A920JDI1-F1
#
_entry.id   AF-A0A920JDI1-F1
#
_cell.length_a   1.000
_cell.length_b   1.000
_cell.length_c   1.000
_cell.angle_alpha   90.00
_cell.angle_beta   90.00
_cell.angle_gamma   90.00
#
_symmetry.space_group_name_H-M   'P 1'
#
loop_
_entity.id
_entity.type
_entity.pdbx_description
1 polymer ?
#
loop_
_entity_poly.entity_id
_entity_poly.type
_entity_poly.pdbx_seq_one_letter_code
_entity_poly.pdbx_strand_id
1 'polypeptide(L)'
;MPGGALTANTMMMRDTGTLHLYPKVIKEMEEVIRVGGFGTSVTPVSQFYFQQAYLNATQGRWEKINPQYGNMVLGYFGRTPVEPDPEIVKLASEQLDKPVFKEDPLDILEDGTTWGRENPPGKWFAR
;
A
#
# COMPACT_ATOMS: atom_id res chain seq x y z
N MET A 1 -12.89 4.22 -4.81
CA MET A 1 -12.22 3.05 -5.42
C MET A 1 -12.64 2.91 -6.87
N PRO A 2 -11.73 2.62 -7.81
CA PRO A 2 -12.07 2.25 -9.18
C PRO A 2 -12.93 0.99 -9.23
N GLY A 3 -13.80 0.86 -10.24
CA GLY A 3 -14.71 -0.27 -10.39
C GLY A 3 -14.01 -1.63 -10.39
N GLY A 4 -12.86 -1.77 -11.06
CA GLY A 4 -12.10 -3.02 -11.08
C GLY A 4 -11.58 -3.44 -9.69
N ALA A 5 -11.08 -2.48 -8.91
CA ALA A 5 -10.61 -2.76 -7.55
C ALA A 5 -11.75 -3.12 -6.61
N LEU A 6 -12.90 -2.45 -6.74
CA LEU A 6 -14.09 -2.76 -5.97
C LEU A 6 -14.58 -4.20 -6.23
N THR A 7 -14.70 -4.59 -7.51
CA THR A 7 -15.18 -5.91 -7.91
C THR A 7 -14.25 -7.01 -7.41
N ALA A 8 -12.94 -6.89 -7.65
CA ALA A 8 -11.96 -7.90 -7.23
C ALA A 8 -11.97 -8.11 -5.70
N ASN A 9 -12.00 -7.03 -4.94
CA ASN A 9 -11.93 -7.09 -3.49
C ASN A 9 -13.21 -7.61 -2.84
N THR A 10 -14.39 -7.25 -3.36
CA THR A 10 -15.66 -7.78 -2.85
C THR A 10 -15.85 -9.26 -3.21
N MET A 11 -15.35 -9.71 -4.37
CA MET A 11 -15.27 -11.14 -4.71
C MET A 11 -14.37 -11.89 -3.73
N MET A 12 -13.15 -11.41 -3.47
CA MET A 12 -12.24 -11.98 -2.47
C MET A 12 -12.89 -12.09 -1.08
N MET A 13 -13.58 -11.04 -0.62
CA MET A 13 -14.25 -11.07 0.68
C MET A 13 -15.44 -12.04 0.71
N ARG A 14 -16.14 -12.23 -0.41
CA ARG A 14 -17.21 -13.23 -0.52
C ARG A 14 -16.63 -14.64 -0.41
N ASP A 15 -15.56 -14.93 -1.13
CA ASP A 15 -14.93 -16.25 -1.18
C ASP A 15 -14.31 -16.65 0.18
N THR A 16 -13.84 -15.65 0.95
CA THR A 16 -13.31 -15.85 2.31
C THR A 16 -14.37 -15.78 3.41
N GLY A 17 -15.65 -15.57 3.07
CA GLY A 17 -16.73 -15.43 4.05
C GLY A 17 -16.68 -14.15 4.89
N THR A 18 -15.83 -13.19 4.52
CA THR A 18 -15.58 -11.95 5.28
C THR A 18 -16.38 -10.74 4.77
N LEU A 19 -17.23 -10.90 3.75
CA LEU A 19 -17.97 -9.80 3.13
C LEU A 19 -18.77 -8.93 4.11
N HIS A 20 -19.26 -9.53 5.21
CA HIS A 20 -19.94 -8.80 6.29
C HIS A 20 -19.06 -7.73 6.98
N LEU A 21 -17.73 -7.83 6.86
CA LEU A 21 -16.78 -6.83 7.36
C LEU A 21 -16.54 -5.67 6.39
N TYR A 22 -17.09 -5.71 5.17
CA TYR A 22 -16.86 -4.69 4.15
C TYR A 22 -17.09 -3.25 4.65
N PRO A 23 -18.16 -2.92 5.41
CA PRO A 23 -18.32 -1.58 5.98
C PRO A 23 -17.16 -1.15 6.89
N LYS A 24 -16.59 -2.09 7.66
CA LYS A 24 -15.42 -1.85 8.52
C LYS A 24 -14.17 -1.60 7.66
N VAL A 25 -13.96 -2.39 6.61
CA VAL A 25 -12.84 -2.20 5.67
C VAL A 25 -12.89 -0.83 5.02
N ILE A 26 -14.06 -0.38 4.56
CA ILE A 26 -14.22 0.94 3.95
C ILE A 26 -13.90 2.05 4.95
N LYS A 27 -14.30 1.90 6.21
CA LYS A 27 -13.97 2.86 7.27
C LYS A 27 -12.46 2.91 7.55
N GLU A 28 -11.78 1.77 7.60
CA GLU A 28 -10.32 1.71 7.76
C GLU A 28 -9.58 2.29 6.54
N MET A 29 -10.16 2.19 5.36
CA MET A 29 -9.55 2.66 4.12
C MET A 29 -9.30 4.17 4.10
N GLU A 30 -10.19 4.96 4.69
CA GLU A 30 -10.02 6.42 4.81
C GLU A 30 -8.72 6.76 5.56
N GLU A 31 -8.52 6.13 6.72
CA GLU A 31 -7.31 6.32 7.51
C GLU A 31 -6.07 5.86 6.76
N VAL A 32 -6.12 4.67 6.18
CA VAL A 32 -5.00 4.05 5.46
C VAL A 32 -4.53 4.90 4.27
N ILE A 33 -5.46 5.58 3.57
CA ILE A 33 -5.15 6.54 2.51
C ILE A 33 -4.49 7.79 3.09
N ARG A 34 -5.07 8.35 4.15
CA ARG A 34 -4.61 9.59 4.80
C ARG A 34 -3.17 9.46 5.29
N VAL A 35 -2.88 8.39 6.03
CA VAL A 35 -1.54 8.15 6.59
C VAL A 35 -0.56 7.59 5.55
N GLY A 36 -1.07 7.04 4.44
CA GLY A 36 -0.26 6.51 3.34
C GLY A 36 0.08 7.53 2.26
N GLY A 37 -0.08 8.84 2.51
CA GLY A 37 0.42 9.90 1.63
C GLY A 37 -0.40 10.20 0.37
N PHE A 38 -1.66 9.75 0.30
CA PHE A 38 -2.58 10.06 -0.82
C PHE A 38 -2.09 9.66 -2.22
N GLY A 39 -1.49 8.48 -2.35
CA GLY A 39 -1.16 7.84 -3.61
C GLY A 39 -2.33 7.74 -4.59
N THR A 40 -2.00 7.54 -5.88
CA THR A 40 -3.00 7.53 -6.96
C THR A 40 -4.08 6.48 -6.71
N SER A 41 -5.36 6.84 -6.89
CA SER A 41 -6.46 5.91 -6.64
C SER A 41 -6.64 4.85 -7.75
N VAL A 42 -5.62 4.57 -8.58
CA VAL A 42 -5.65 3.57 -9.65
C VAL A 42 -4.90 2.30 -9.25
N THR A 43 -5.04 1.22 -10.02
CA THR A 43 -4.23 0.01 -9.81
C THR A 43 -2.77 0.38 -10.03
N PRO A 44 -1.86 -0.02 -9.12
CA PRO A 44 -1.95 -1.04 -8.08
C PRO A 44 -2.17 -0.43 -6.70
N VAL A 45 -2.01 0.89 -6.54
CA VAL A 45 -2.07 1.62 -5.27
C VAL A 45 -3.43 1.46 -4.59
N SER A 46 -4.52 1.50 -5.36
CA SER A 46 -5.87 1.22 -4.85
C SER A 46 -6.00 -0.16 -4.20
N GLN A 47 -5.24 -1.16 -4.65
CA GLN A 47 -5.20 -2.49 -4.02
C GLN A 47 -4.41 -2.46 -2.71
N PHE A 48 -3.29 -1.74 -2.66
CA PHE A 48 -2.46 -1.64 -1.45
C PHE A 48 -3.26 -1.03 -0.30
N TYR A 49 -4.00 0.04 -0.57
CA TYR A 49 -4.89 0.65 0.41
C TYR A 49 -5.99 -0.30 0.88
N PHE A 50 -6.65 -0.99 -0.05
CA PHE A 50 -7.70 -1.94 0.33
C PHE A 50 -7.14 -3.11 1.16
N GLN A 51 -6.02 -3.70 0.74
CA GLN A 51 -5.42 -4.84 1.42
C GLN A 51 -4.93 -4.48 2.82
N GLN A 52 -4.33 -3.31 3.01
CA GLN A 52 -3.96 -2.82 4.35
C GLN A 52 -5.21 -2.58 5.21
N ALA A 53 -6.26 -1.94 4.65
CA ALA A 53 -7.52 -1.72 5.37
C ALA A 53 -8.21 -3.04 5.75
N TYR A 54 -8.12 -4.06 4.89
CA TYR A 54 -8.64 -5.39 5.14
C TYR A 54 -7.89 -6.07 6.30
N LEU A 55 -6.56 -5.97 6.36
CA LEU A 55 -5.77 -6.44 7.50
C LEU A 55 -6.17 -5.70 8.79
N ASN A 56 -6.30 -4.37 8.74
CA ASN A 56 -6.75 -3.59 9.90
C ASN A 56 -8.13 -4.04 10.40
N ALA A 57 -9.05 -4.35 9.49
CA ALA A 57 -10.40 -4.79 9.81
C ALA A 57 -10.45 -6.22 10.40
N THR A 58 -9.57 -7.12 9.96
CA THR A 58 -9.63 -8.56 10.28
C THR A 58 -8.63 -8.99 11.36
N GLN A 59 -7.45 -8.39 11.39
CA GLN A 59 -6.33 -8.78 12.27
C GLN A 59 -6.05 -7.75 13.37
N GLY A 60 -6.62 -6.54 13.27
CA GLY A 60 -6.36 -5.43 14.18
C GLY A 60 -5.58 -4.31 13.50
N ARG A 61 -5.82 -3.06 13.91
CA ARG A 61 -5.23 -1.89 13.26
C ARG A 61 -3.71 -1.93 13.41
N TRP A 62 -3.00 -1.95 12.28
CA TRP A 62 -1.53 -1.90 12.21
C TRP A 62 -0.75 -3.08 12.84
N GLU A 63 -1.46 -4.11 13.31
CA GLU A 63 -0.86 -5.37 13.78
C GLU A 63 -0.02 -6.04 12.69
N LYS A 64 -0.44 -5.87 11.43
CA LYS A 64 0.30 -6.36 10.26
C LYS A 64 0.30 -5.34 9.14
N ILE A 65 1.49 -4.98 8.69
CA ILE A 65 1.72 -4.19 7.48
C ILE A 65 1.67 -5.11 6.25
N ASN A 66 0.80 -4.79 5.31
CA ASN A 66 0.80 -5.37 3.98
C ASN A 66 2.11 -4.98 3.27
N PRO A 67 2.89 -5.93 2.74
CA PRO A 67 4.19 -5.64 2.15
C PRO A 67 4.16 -4.60 1.03
N GLN A 68 3.12 -4.60 0.18
CA GLN A 68 3.00 -3.64 -0.92
C GLN A 68 2.65 -2.24 -0.42
N TYR A 69 1.76 -2.14 0.58
CA TYR A 69 1.50 -0.87 1.26
C TYR A 69 2.77 -0.35 1.96
N GLY A 70 3.49 -1.22 2.68
CA GLY A 70 4.74 -0.88 3.35
C GLY A 70 5.82 -0.38 2.38
N ASN A 71 6.05 -1.10 1.28
CA ASN A 71 6.99 -0.66 0.24
C ASN A 71 6.61 0.70 -0.36
N MET A 72 5.31 1.00 -0.48
CA MET A 72 4.84 2.31 -0.95
C MET A 72 5.18 3.42 0.04
N VAL A 73 4.85 3.26 1.32
CA VAL A 73 5.14 4.29 2.33
C VAL A 73 6.63 4.44 2.62
N LEU A 74 7.42 3.39 2.36
CA LEU A 74 8.88 3.43 2.43
C LEU A 74 9.55 4.04 1.19
N GLY A 75 8.78 4.40 0.14
CA GLY A 75 9.30 5.10 -1.04
C GLY A 75 9.79 4.20 -2.17
N TYR A 76 9.70 2.87 -2.05
CA TYR A 76 10.19 1.93 -3.07
C TYR A 76 9.38 1.98 -4.36
N PHE A 77 8.12 2.44 -4.32
CA PHE A 77 7.32 2.64 -5.54
C PHE A 77 7.42 4.08 -6.09
N GLY A 78 8.28 4.92 -5.52
CA GLY A 78 8.33 6.36 -5.76
C GLY A 78 7.71 7.16 -4.61
N ARG A 79 7.71 8.48 -4.78
CA ARG A 79 7.22 9.41 -3.76
C ARG A 79 5.70 9.57 -3.86
N THR A 80 5.04 9.46 -2.71
CA THR A 80 3.62 9.79 -2.58
C THR A 80 3.41 11.32 -2.68
N PRO A 81 2.22 11.78 -3.09
CA PRO A 81 1.94 13.23 -3.19
C PRO A 81 2.13 14.01 -1.87
N VAL A 82 1.86 13.36 -0.75
CA VAL A 82 2.10 13.87 0.61
C VAL A 82 3.01 12.90 1.34
N GLU A 83 3.87 13.40 2.22
CA GLU A 83 4.70 12.55 3.08
C GLU A 83 3.82 11.60 3.90
N PRO A 84 4.10 10.27 3.88
CA PRO A 84 3.38 9.32 4.72
C PRO A 84 3.62 9.60 6.21
N ASP A 85 2.68 9.16 7.04
CA ASP A 85 2.76 9.36 8.49
C ASP A 85 4.04 8.70 9.07
N PRO A 86 4.86 9.43 9.85
CA PRO A 86 6.12 8.89 10.38
C PRO A 86 5.96 7.62 11.22
N GLU A 87 4.84 7.46 11.93
CA GLU A 87 4.58 6.26 12.73
C GLU A 87 4.38 5.04 11.82
N ILE A 88 3.64 5.22 10.73
CA ILE A 88 3.39 4.17 9.75
C ILE A 88 4.66 3.81 8.97
N VAL A 89 5.49 4.79 8.64
CA VAL A 89 6.81 4.57 8.03
C VAL A 89 7.70 3.74 8.95
N LYS A 90 7.71 4.06 10.25
CA LYS A 90 8.45 3.30 11.26
C LYS A 90 7.96 1.86 11.37
N LEU A 91 6.64 1.65 11.51
CA LEU A 91 6.05 0.31 11.58
C LEU A 91 6.33 -0.52 10.32
N ALA A 92 6.25 0.10 9.14
CA ALA A 92 6.57 -0.56 7.88
C ALA A 92 8.05 -0.97 7.80
N SER A 93 8.96 -0.08 8.23
CA SER A 93 10.40 -0.35 8.28
C SER A 93 10.72 -1.52 9.22
N GLU A 94 10.16 -1.51 10.42
CA GLU A 94 10.38 -2.54 11.44
C GLU A 94 9.78 -3.90 11.06
N GLN A 95 8.54 -3.94 10.58
CA GLN A 95 7.88 -5.20 10.25
C GLN A 95 8.38 -5.84 8.95
N LEU A 96 8.90 -5.04 8.01
CA LEU A 96 9.42 -5.53 6.73
C LEU A 96 10.95 -5.68 6.72
N ASP A 97 11.63 -5.25 7.78
CA ASP A 97 13.09 -5.18 7.87
C ASP A 97 13.72 -4.44 6.68
N LYS A 98 13.18 -3.25 6.40
CA LYS A 98 13.56 -2.43 5.23
C LYS A 98 13.77 -0.96 5.60
N PRO A 99 14.88 -0.33 5.17
CA PRO A 99 15.08 1.09 5.41
C PRO A 99 14.09 1.95 4.61
N VAL A 100 13.92 3.20 5.07
CA VAL A 100 13.19 4.21 4.30
C VAL A 100 14.01 4.62 3.10
N PHE A 101 13.46 4.44 1.90
CA PHE A 101 14.08 4.81 0.64
C PHE A 101 13.79 6.29 0.33
N LYS A 102 14.84 7.13 0.31
CA LYS A 102 14.73 8.58 0.05
C LYS A 102 15.32 9.01 -1.31
N GLU A 103 16.03 8.10 -1.97
CA GLU A 103 16.78 8.35 -3.22
C GLU A 103 15.85 8.42 -4.43
N ASP A 104 16.39 8.77 -5.61
CA ASP A 104 15.57 8.83 -6.82
C ASP A 104 15.16 7.39 -7.16
N PRO A 105 13.89 7.13 -7.49
CA PRO A 105 13.49 5.78 -7.83
C PRO A 105 14.31 5.18 -8.99
N LEU A 106 14.86 6.00 -9.90
CA LEU A 106 15.78 5.52 -10.94
C LEU A 106 17.04 4.82 -10.38
N ASP A 107 17.45 5.13 -9.14
CA ASP A 107 18.58 4.49 -8.45
C ASP A 107 18.28 3.03 -8.06
N ILE A 108 17.00 2.64 -8.00
CA ILE A 108 16.56 1.24 -7.79
C ILE A 108 16.93 0.36 -9.00
N LEU A 109 17.14 0.93 -10.19
CA LEU A 109 17.57 0.16 -11.37
C LEU A 109 19.07 -0.15 -11.35
N GLU A 110 19.88 0.66 -10.67
CA GLU A 110 21.35 0.49 -10.59
C GLU A 110 21.78 -0.53 -9.53
N ASP A 111 20.96 -0.77 -8.50
CA ASP A 111 21.30 -1.67 -7.37
C ASP A 111 21.39 -3.17 -7.77
N GLY A 112 21.05 -3.51 -9.01
CA GLY A 112 21.14 -4.87 -9.55
C GLY A 112 20.21 -5.89 -8.91
N THR A 113 19.36 -5.47 -7.97
CA THR A 113 18.41 -6.34 -7.28
C THR A 113 17.32 -6.81 -8.24
N THR A 114 16.76 -8.00 -7.99
CA THR A 114 15.64 -8.53 -8.79
C THR A 114 14.40 -7.64 -8.68
N TRP A 115 14.27 -6.87 -7.59
CA TRP A 115 13.11 -6.03 -7.31
C TRP A 115 13.02 -4.81 -8.23
N GLY A 116 14.13 -4.09 -8.46
CA GLY A 116 14.17 -2.95 -9.39
C GLY A 116 13.88 -3.34 -10.84
N ARG A 117 14.25 -4.56 -11.24
CA ARG A 117 13.92 -5.11 -12.57
C ARG A 117 12.45 -5.49 -12.72
N GLU A 118 11.80 -5.96 -11.65
CA GLU A 118 10.39 -6.36 -11.68
C GLU A 118 9.43 -5.17 -11.49
N ASN A 119 9.86 -4.08 -10.83
CA ASN A 119 9.04 -2.91 -10.51
C ASN A 119 9.74 -1.58 -10.83
N PRO A 120 9.96 -1.26 -12.12
CA PRO A 120 10.64 -0.03 -12.51
C PRO A 120 9.81 1.18 -12.06
N PRO A 121 10.42 2.13 -11.34
CA PRO A 121 9.68 3.27 -10.86
C PRO A 121 9.54 4.35 -11.93
N GLY A 122 8.44 5.11 -11.83
CA GLY A 122 8.03 6.09 -12.84
C GLY A 122 6.69 5.80 -13.52
N LYS A 123 6.02 4.67 -13.23
CA LYS A 123 4.69 4.34 -13.80
C LYS A 123 3.49 4.57 -12.87
N TRP A 124 3.72 4.81 -11.58
CA TRP A 124 2.65 4.67 -10.57
C TRP A 124 2.19 5.99 -9.94
N PHE A 125 3.05 7.02 -9.92
CA PHE A 125 2.79 8.29 -9.21
C PHE A 125 2.94 9.56 -10.06
N ALA A 126 3.19 9.44 -11.37
CA ALA A 126 3.26 10.59 -12.28
C ALA A 126 2.15 10.51 -13.34
N ARG A 127 1.16 11.41 -13.22
CA ARG A 127 0.04 11.75 -14.14
C ARG A 127 -0.82 10.61 -14.66
#